data_AF-A0A840FU87-F1
#
_entry.id   AF-A0A840FU87-F1
#
_cell.length_a   1.000
_cell.length_b   1.000
_cell.length_c   1.000
_cell.angle_alpha   90.00
_cell.angle_beta   90.00
_cell.angle_gamma   90.00
#
_symmetry.space_group_name_H-M   'P 1'
#
loop_
_entity.id
_entity.type
_entity.pdbx_description
1 polymer ?
#
loop_
_entity_poly.entity_id
_entity_poly.type
_entity_poly.pdbx_seq_one_letter_code
_entity_poly.pdbx_strand_id
1 'polypeptide(L)' 'MPKRIIHNATVTLKLPFDIGAGAELIALREAGIPVDTLGNAEHGFLFVRPSNGRRSQTNIFRWFAREVGQTRP' A
#
# COMPACT_ATOMS: atom_id res chain seq x y z
N MET A 1 11.99 24.13 -16.55
CA MET A 1 12.31 22.72 -16.24
C MET A 1 11.04 21.90 -16.46
N PRO A 2 11.00 20.92 -17.37
CA PRO A 2 9.78 20.13 -17.60
C PRO A 2 9.48 19.28 -16.36
N LYS A 3 8.28 19.44 -15.80
CA LYS A 3 7.80 18.67 -14.65
C LYS A 3 7.60 17.23 -15.12
N ARG A 4 8.50 16.32 -14.74
CA ARG A 4 8.40 14.90 -15.07
C ARG A 4 7.19 14.34 -14.33
N ILE A 5 6.09 14.10 -15.05
CA ILE A 5 4.89 13.48 -14.49
C ILE A 5 5.17 11.98 -14.42
N ILE A 6 5.47 11.49 -13.23
CA ILE A 6 5.68 10.06 -12.98
C ILE A 6 4.30 9.46 -12.69
N HIS A 7 3.82 8.60 -13.58
CA HIS A 7 2.61 7.82 -13.35
C HIS A 7 3.01 6.50 -12.65
N ASN A 8 2.96 6.48 -11.32
CA ASN A 8 3.19 5.26 -10.55
C ASN A 8 1.88 4.49 -10.36
N ALA A 9 1.92 3.19 -10.64
CA ALA A 9 0.83 2.28 -10.28
C ALA A 9 0.55 2.41 -8.78
N THR A 10 -0.73 2.56 -8.43
CA THR A 10 -1.17 2.77 -7.05
C THR A 10 -2.29 1.79 -6.72
N VAL A 11 -2.17 1.09 -5.59
CA VAL A 11 -3.22 0.22 -5.05
C VAL A 11 -3.73 0.85 -3.75
N THR A 12 -5.04 0.93 -3.57
CA THR A 12 -5.66 1.39 -2.32
C THR A 12 -6.56 0.30 -1.77
N LEU A 13 -6.26 -0.15 -0.56
CA LEU A 13 -7.02 -1.17 0.16
C LEU A 13 -7.55 -0.57 1.47
N LYS A 14 -8.80 -0.88 1.80
CA LYS A 14 -9.41 -0.53 3.09
C LYS A 14 -9.72 -1.81 3.84
N LEU A 15 -9.19 -1.93 5.05
CA LEU A 15 -9.41 -3.07 5.93
C LEU A 15 -10.06 -2.62 7.23
N PRO A 16 -10.80 -3.48 7.94
CA PRO A 16 -11.21 -3.22 9.32
C PRO A 16 -10.00 -2.93 10.23
N PHE A 17 -10.16 -2.05 11.21
CA PHE A 17 -9.09 -1.70 12.15
C PHE A 17 -8.70 -2.85 13.09
N ASP A 18 -9.67 -3.69 13.42
CA ASP A 18 -9.56 -4.84 14.34
C ASP A 18 -9.20 -6.15 13.63
N ILE A 19 -8.84 -6.09 12.34
CA ILE A 19 -8.38 -7.27 11.61
C ILE A 19 -7.11 -7.83 12.26
N GLY A 20 -7.04 -9.15 12.42
CA GLY A 20 -5.85 -9.80 12.94
C GLY A 20 -4.65 -9.63 11.98
N ALA A 21 -3.44 -9.47 12.52
CA ALA A 21 -2.23 -9.21 11.74
C ALA A 21 -1.99 -10.22 10.58
N GLY A 22 -2.29 -11.50 10.81
CA GLY A 22 -2.18 -12.52 9.75
C GLY A 22 -3.19 -12.33 8.62
N ALA A 23 -4.44 -11.96 8.95
CA ALA A 23 -5.48 -11.70 7.97
C ALA A 23 -5.23 -10.38 7.21
N GLU A 24 -4.64 -9.38 7.87
CA GLU A 24 -4.15 -8.16 7.23
C GLU A 24 -3.11 -8.48 6.16
N LEU A 25 -2.09 -9.27 6.53
CA LEU A 25 -1.00 -9.64 5.62
C LEU A 25 -1.52 -10.40 4.39
N ILE A 26 -2.43 -11.36 4.60
CA ILE A 26 -3.07 -12.10 3.50
C ILE A 26 -3.84 -11.13 2.60
N ALA A 27 -4.66 -10.24 3.18
CA ALA A 27 -5.45 -9.28 2.40
C ALA A 27 -4.58 -8.32 1.57
N LEU A 28 -3.44 -7.88 2.09
CA LEU A 28 -2.48 -7.06 1.36
C LEU A 28 -1.91 -7.81 0.14
N ARG A 29 -1.52 -9.08 0.32
CA ARG A 29 -0.98 -9.92 -0.77
C ARG A 29 -2.01 -10.23 -1.83
N GLU A 30 -3.23 -10.58 -1.43
CA GLU A 30 -4.36 -10.80 -2.34
C GLU A 30 -4.74 -9.53 -3.11
N ALA A 31 -4.55 -8.36 -2.51
CA ALA A 31 -4.72 -7.07 -3.18
C ALA A 31 -3.58 -6.71 -4.15
N GLY A 32 -2.57 -7.58 -4.30
CA GLY A 32 -1.40 -7.35 -5.16
C GLY A 32 -0.38 -6.38 -4.57
N ILE A 33 -0.40 -6.14 -3.26
CA ILE A 33 0.57 -5.29 -2.57
C ILE A 33 1.76 -6.18 -2.15
N PRO A 34 2.99 -5.92 -2.64
CA PRO A 34 4.16 -6.73 -2.32
C PRO A 34 4.64 -6.43 -0.89
N VAL A 35 4.27 -7.30 0.07
CA VAL A 35 4.66 -7.18 1.48
C VAL A 35 5.36 -8.44 2.03
N ASP A 36 6.39 -8.20 2.83
CA ASP A 36 7.18 -9.23 3.52
C ASP A 36 6.37 -9.90 4.65
N THR A 37 6.96 -10.85 5.36
CA THR A 37 6.30 -11.56 6.47
C THR A 37 6.01 -10.67 7.69
N LEU A 38 6.57 -9.46 7.74
CA LEU A 38 6.39 -8.48 8.80
C LEU A 38 5.40 -7.36 8.38
N GLY A 39 4.90 -7.37 7.14
CA GLY A 39 3.99 -6.37 6.60
C GLY A 39 4.68 -5.14 5.99
N ASN A 40 6.00 -5.15 5.84
CA ASN A 40 6.73 -4.08 5.15
C ASN A 40 6.66 -4.27 3.64
N ALA A 41 6.63 -3.17 2.89
CA ALA A 41 6.71 -3.24 1.43
C ALA A 41 8.07 -3.79 0.98
N GLU A 42 8.07 -4.89 0.22
CA GLU A 42 9.29 -5.45 -0.38
C GLU A 42 9.78 -4.57 -1.54
N HIS A 43 8.84 -4.00 -2.29
CA HIS A 43 9.10 -3.07 -3.39
C HIS A 43 8.11 -1.91 -3.36
N GLY A 44 8.54 -0.73 -3.77
CA GLY A 44 7.70 0.47 -3.73
C GLY A 44 7.57 1.09 -2.34
N PHE A 45 6.47 1.79 -2.11
CA PHE A 45 6.19 2.50 -0.86
C PHE A 45 4.79 2.18 -0.38
N LEU A 46 4.65 1.69 0.86
CA LEU A 46 3.37 1.46 1.50
C LEU A 46 3.08 2.56 2.51
N PHE A 47 2.01 3.32 2.26
CA PHE A 47 1.48 4.31 3.19
C PHE A 47 0.29 3.71 3.93
N VAL A 48 0.34 3.78 5.26
CA VAL A 48 -0.74 3.29 6.12
C VAL A 48 -1.34 4.47 6.87
N ARG A 49 -2.65 4.64 6.75
CA ARG A 49 -3.41 5.56 7.60
C ARG A 49 -4.37 4.74 8.47
N PRO A 50 -4.03 4.51 9.75
CA PRO A 50 -4.99 3.97 10.69
C PRO A 50 -6.10 4.99 10.92
N SER A 51 -7.35 4.55 10.91
CA SER A 51 -8.49 5.38 11.32
C SER A 51 -9.16 4.74 12.52
N ASN A 52 -8.97 5.34 13.68
CA ASN A 52 -9.60 4.96 14.95
C ASN A 52 -10.74 5.93 15.34
N GLY A 53 -11.41 6.53 14.34
CA GLY A 53 -12.49 7.48 14.60
C GLY A 53 -13.75 6.79 15.13
N ARG A 54 -14.51 7.48 15.98
CA ARG A 54 -15.81 7.02 16.56
C ARG A 54 -16.84 6.49 15.55
N ARG A 55 -16.66 6.71 14.24
CA ARG A 55 -17.60 6.30 13.18
C ARG A 55 -17.01 5.41 12.07
N SER A 56 -15.69 5.18 12.04
CA SER A 56 -15.06 4.31 11.04
C SER A 56 -13.77 3.73 11.60
N GLN A 57 -13.83 2.44 11.94
CA GLN A 57 -12.70 1.64 12.40
C GLN A 57 -12.09 0.92 11.20
N THR A 58 -11.33 1.67 10.37
CA THR A 58 -10.74 1.11 9.16
C THR A 58 -9.31 1.59 8.96
N ASN A 59 -8.42 0.68 8.57
CA ASN A 59 -7.07 0.97 8.11
C ASN A 59 -7.09 1.19 6.60
N ILE A 60 -6.47 2.28 6.14
CA ILE A 60 -6.30 2.56 4.72
C ILE A 60 -4.84 2.32 4.34
N PHE A 61 -4.63 1.36 3.45
CA PHE A 61 -3.34 1.04 2.87
C PHE A 61 -3.27 1.60 1.46
N ARG A 62 -2.22 2.37 1.17
CA ARG A 62 -1.96 2.94 -0.16
C ARG A 62 -0.55 2.56 -0.58
N TRP A 63 -0.45 1.66 -1.53
CA TRP A 63 0.83 1.25 -2.08
C TRP A 63 1.13 1.99 -3.38
N PHE A 64 2.39 2.39 -3.55
CA PHE A 64 2.90 3.05 -4.73
C PHE A 64 4.07 2.25 -5.30
N ALA A 65 4.01 1.89 -6.57
CA ALA A 65 5.15 1.28 -7.25
C ALA A 65 6.36 2.22 -7.23
N ARG A 66 7.57 1.66 -7.05
CA ARG A 66 8.83 2.38 -7.32
C ARG A 66 8.90 2.64 -8.83
N GLU A 67 9.25 3.87 -9.23
CA GLU A 67 9.22 4.40 -10.61
C GLU A 67 9.03 3.36 -11.73
N VAL A 68 7.82 3.28 -12.29
CA VAL A 68 7.62 2.64 -13.61
C VAL A 68 7.96 3.69 -14.66
N GLY A 69 9.25 3.90 -14.93
CA GLY A 69 9.67 4.96 -15.86
C GLY A 69 11.16 5.22 -16.06
N GLN A 70 12.05 4.44 -15.43
CA GLN A 70 13.48 4.42 -15.78
C GLN A 70 13.93 3.01 -16.14
N THR A 71 13.26 2.39 -17.11
CA THR A 71 14.01 1.56 -18.05
C THR A 71 14.70 2.50 -19.03
N ARG A 72 15.97 2.82 -18.76
CA ARG A 72 16.89 3.16 -19.86
C ARG A 72 18.24 2.44 -19.66
N PRO A 73 18.88 2.08 -20.77
CA PRO A 73 19.89 1.02 -20.91
C PRO A 73 21.26 1.39 -20.34
#